data_AF-K3U8G0-F1
#
_entry.id   AF-K3U8G0-F1
#
_cell.length_a   1.000
_cell.length_b   1.000
_cell.length_c   1.000
_cell.angle_alpha   90.00
_cell.angle_beta   90.00
_cell.angle_gamma   90.00
#
_symmetry.space_group_name_H-M   'P 1'
#
loop_
_entity.id
_entity.type
_entity.pdbx_description
1 polymer ?
#
loop_
_entity_poly.entity_id
_entity_poly.type
_entity_poly.pdbx_seq_one_letter_code
_entity_poly.pdbx_strand_id
1 'polypeptide(L)'
;MTAGYKFLTLLAKGQIEKSPEHSEILRHLQKRNETADFSRLIQPHKKGPSKQWRNPPLLTKVSAPGEFPKYEPTVRPLPKTAFVGERKVPVFGHTAELMSFLRIKKPQPENLSRSLGAKTARFRETIHTTKRVDTELFSAAASEDLWDGIMHRLLHANGDTVGERRDGPLESFYFSTTLTKAWWEMKLLRINEDWMARSEAQSKLVEQERTLTQEEKQSGVGPTDPKVAKENLHQILAEYRRKQTELERETEENGTNPFQDPFWSPRWLKKVEKLEIEELEQNGKRQGRQNKKIREFFGEDEHAESRRRNFHEKW
;
A
#
# COMPACT_ATOMS: atom_id res chain seq x y z
N MET A 1 18.52 36.23 -20.43
CA MET A 1 18.63 34.78 -20.13
C MET A 1 19.99 34.42 -19.49
N THR A 2 20.43 35.15 -18.46
CA THR A 2 21.79 35.03 -17.90
C THR A 2 21.84 34.46 -16.47
N ALA A 3 20.70 34.34 -15.78
CA ALA A 3 20.65 33.83 -14.41
C ALA A 3 20.73 32.30 -14.33
N GLY A 4 20.10 31.57 -15.26
CA GLY A 4 20.07 30.10 -15.26
C GLY A 4 21.45 29.45 -15.39
N TYR A 5 22.32 30.01 -16.25
CA TYR A 5 23.69 29.52 -16.42
C TYR A 5 24.57 29.74 -15.18
N LYS A 6 24.34 30.81 -14.41
CA LYS A 6 25.09 31.10 -13.19
C LYS A 6 24.86 30.05 -12.09
N PHE A 7 23.63 29.55 -11.97
CA PHE A 7 23.31 28.47 -11.04
C PHE A 7 23.99 27.16 -11.43
N LEU A 8 23.98 26.81 -12.72
CA LEU A 8 24.68 25.61 -13.19
C LEU A 8 26.19 25.70 -12.94
N THR A 9 26.80 26.86 -13.17
CA THR A 9 28.23 27.05 -12.88
C THR A 9 28.53 26.99 -11.38
N LEU A 10 27.64 27.49 -10.53
CA LEU A 10 27.79 27.42 -9.07
C LEU A 10 27.68 25.96 -8.58
N LEU A 11 26.73 25.20 -9.12
CA LEU A 11 26.57 23.78 -8.79
C LEU A 11 27.72 22.93 -9.31
N ALA A 12 28.21 23.19 -10.53
CA ALA A 12 29.36 22.49 -11.10
C ALA A 12 30.63 22.73 -10.28
N LYS A 13 30.89 23.98 -9.87
CA LYS A 13 32.02 24.31 -8.99
C LYS A 13 31.84 23.78 -7.56
N GLY A 14 30.60 23.76 -7.08
CA GLY A 14 30.23 23.21 -5.78
C GLY A 14 30.37 21.69 -5.65
N GLN A 15 30.64 20.95 -6.72
CA GLN A 15 31.00 19.53 -6.64
C GLN A 15 32.38 19.29 -6.04
N ILE A 16 33.27 20.29 -6.10
CA ILE A 16 34.63 20.19 -5.57
C ILE A 16 34.60 20.58 -4.09
N GLU A 17 34.91 19.64 -3.18
CA GLU A 17 34.79 19.83 -1.72
C GLU A 17 35.60 21.03 -1.18
N LYS A 18 36.70 21.38 -1.85
CA LYS A 18 37.60 22.49 -1.46
C LYS A 18 37.21 23.83 -2.09
N SER A 19 36.16 23.87 -2.92
CA SER A 19 35.72 25.10 -3.59
C SER A 19 34.98 26.02 -2.63
N PRO A 20 35.15 27.35 -2.72
CA PRO A 20 34.38 28.28 -1.89
C PRO A 20 32.87 28.13 -2.10
N GLU A 21 32.42 27.85 -3.32
CA GLU A 21 31.02 27.63 -3.67
C GLU A 21 30.43 26.41 -2.94
N HIS A 22 31.22 25.35 -2.70
CA HIS A 22 30.79 24.18 -1.93
C HIS A 22 30.49 24.56 -0.47
N SER A 23 31.36 25.36 0.15
CA SER A 23 31.16 25.84 1.51
C SER A 23 29.94 26.77 1.66
N GLU A 24 29.67 27.61 0.64
CA GLU A 24 28.49 28.47 0.62
C GLU A 24 27.19 27.68 0.49
N ILE A 25 27.17 26.64 -0.36
CA ILE A 25 26.03 25.73 -0.49
C ILE A 25 25.76 25.03 0.84
N LEU A 26 26.78 24.45 1.49
CA LEU A 26 26.62 23.79 2.78
C LEU A 26 26.10 24.74 3.84
N ARG A 27 26.64 25.95 3.92
CA ARG A 27 26.19 26.98 4.86
C ARG A 27 24.73 27.37 4.62
N HIS A 28 24.32 27.50 3.35
CA HIS A 28 22.93 27.79 3.00
C HIS A 28 21.99 26.64 3.42
N LEU A 29 22.39 25.39 3.18
CA LEU A 29 21.62 24.21 3.58
C LEU A 29 21.51 24.07 5.10
N GLN A 30 22.61 24.29 5.84
CA GLN A 30 22.61 24.30 7.30
C GLN A 30 21.66 25.37 7.84
N LYS A 31 21.78 26.61 7.36
CA LYS A 31 20.86 27.70 7.74
C LYS A 31 19.40 27.37 7.44
N ARG A 32 19.13 26.74 6.28
CA ARG A 32 17.77 26.31 5.91
C ARG A 32 17.25 25.23 6.87
N ASN A 33 18.07 24.25 7.22
CA ASN A 33 17.70 23.20 8.17
C ASN A 33 17.42 23.78 9.56
N GLU A 34 18.28 24.67 10.06
CA GLU A 34 18.06 25.38 11.32
C GLU A 34 16.73 26.14 11.29
N THR A 35 16.45 26.93 10.24
CA THR A 35 15.17 27.65 10.13
C THR A 35 13.97 26.71 10.05
N ALA A 36 14.11 25.55 9.40
CA ALA A 36 13.05 24.55 9.32
C ALA A 36 12.82 23.88 10.69
N ASP A 37 13.88 23.58 11.44
CA ASP A 37 13.81 23.00 12.76
C ASP A 37 13.24 24.01 13.77
N PHE A 38 13.66 25.27 13.73
CA PHE A 38 13.02 26.35 14.49
C PHE A 38 11.53 26.48 14.15
N SER A 39 11.16 26.41 12.87
CA SER A 39 9.75 26.45 12.45
C SER A 39 8.94 25.26 12.98
N ARG A 40 9.54 24.05 13.01
CA ARG A 40 8.93 22.84 13.58
C ARG A 40 8.77 22.94 15.10
N LEU A 41 9.72 23.60 15.79
CA LEU A 41 9.66 23.85 17.23
C LEU A 41 8.62 24.92 17.60
N ILE A 42 8.48 25.97 16.78
CA ILE A 42 7.53 27.07 17.02
C ILE A 42 6.10 26.64 16.69
N GLN A 43 5.91 25.79 15.67
CA GLN A 43 4.60 25.19 15.45
C GLN A 43 4.25 24.37 16.69
N PRO A 44 3.17 24.70 17.43
CA PRO A 44 2.73 23.81 18.49
C PRO A 44 2.53 22.47 17.83
N HIS A 45 3.27 21.44 18.27
CA HIS A 45 2.91 20.06 17.97
C HIS A 45 1.41 20.01 18.20
N LYS A 46 0.61 19.91 17.12
CA LYS A 46 -0.84 19.79 17.24
C LYS A 46 -0.97 18.63 18.18
N LYS A 47 -1.36 18.89 19.45
CA LYS A 47 -1.48 17.85 20.47
C LYS A 47 -2.23 16.76 19.75
N GLY A 48 -1.56 15.62 19.52
CA GLY A 48 -2.16 14.51 18.77
C GLY A 48 -3.56 14.34 19.34
N PRO A 49 -4.58 14.09 18.49
CA PRO A 49 -5.98 14.08 18.93
C PRO A 49 -5.99 13.36 20.26
N SER A 50 -6.41 14.06 21.32
CA SER A 50 -6.15 13.58 22.67
C SER A 50 -6.59 12.12 22.75
N LYS A 51 -5.95 11.31 23.60
CA LYS A 51 -6.47 9.98 23.94
C LYS A 51 -7.86 10.05 24.61
N GLN A 52 -8.65 11.10 24.33
CA GLN A 52 -10.09 11.16 24.44
C GLN A 52 -10.67 9.81 24.04
N TRP A 53 -11.54 9.37 24.91
CA TRP A 53 -12.18 8.08 24.97
C TRP A 53 -12.85 7.72 23.65
N ARG A 54 -12.07 7.22 22.69
CA ARG A 54 -12.61 6.69 21.46
C ARG A 54 -13.40 5.45 21.83
N ASN A 55 -14.63 5.38 21.32
CA ASN A 55 -15.37 4.13 21.40
C ASN A 55 -14.53 3.04 20.73
N PRO A 56 -14.57 1.82 21.27
CA PRO A 56 -13.86 0.70 20.69
C PRO A 56 -14.26 0.53 19.23
N PRO A 57 -13.36 0.01 18.39
CA PRO A 57 -13.74 -0.37 17.04
C PRO A 57 -14.91 -1.37 17.10
N LEU A 58 -15.74 -1.37 16.06
CA LEU A 58 -16.86 -2.31 15.98
C LEU A 58 -16.38 -3.75 15.84
N LEU A 59 -15.32 -3.93 15.05
CA LEU A 59 -14.72 -5.22 14.73
C LEU A 59 -13.22 -5.18 15.06
N THR A 60 -12.74 -6.24 15.68
CA THR A 60 -11.33 -6.51 15.96
C THR A 60 -10.85 -7.63 15.05
N LYS A 61 -9.65 -7.47 14.49
CA LYS A 61 -9.03 -8.50 13.67
C LYS A 61 -8.46 -9.58 14.59
N VAL A 62 -8.88 -10.82 14.42
CA VAL A 62 -8.44 -11.97 15.25
C VAL A 62 -7.41 -12.83 14.51
N SER A 63 -7.47 -12.86 13.18
CA SER A 63 -6.49 -13.57 12.34
C SER A 63 -5.08 -13.01 12.51
N ALA A 64 -4.08 -13.89 12.52
CA ALA A 64 -2.67 -13.52 12.62
C ALA A 64 -2.17 -12.74 11.39
N PRO A 65 -1.01 -12.05 11.47
CA PRO A 65 -0.37 -11.45 10.31
C PRO A 65 -0.09 -12.50 9.22
N GLY A 66 -0.56 -12.24 7.99
CA GLY A 66 -0.35 -13.14 6.84
C GLY A 66 -1.44 -14.17 6.57
N GLU A 67 -2.34 -14.39 7.53
CA GLU A 67 -3.54 -15.24 7.35
C GLU A 67 -4.68 -14.49 6.64
N PHE A 68 -5.66 -15.26 6.16
CA PHE A 68 -6.90 -14.68 5.64
C PHE A 68 -7.60 -13.88 6.75
N PRO A 69 -8.01 -12.63 6.48
CA PRO A 69 -8.56 -11.77 7.52
C PRO A 69 -9.81 -12.40 8.14
N LYS A 70 -9.83 -12.47 9.46
CA LYS A 70 -11.01 -12.85 10.25
C LYS A 70 -11.30 -11.77 11.27
N TYR A 71 -12.57 -11.40 11.36
CA TYR A 71 -13.04 -10.33 12.22
C TYR A 71 -14.08 -10.85 13.18
N GLU A 72 -13.97 -10.41 14.43
CA GLU A 72 -14.98 -10.65 15.45
C GLU A 72 -15.51 -9.33 16.00
N PRO A 73 -16.79 -9.30 16.41
CA PRO A 73 -17.34 -8.19 17.17
C PRO A 73 -16.52 -7.89 18.42
N THR A 74 -16.18 -6.62 18.63
CA THR A 74 -15.28 -6.24 19.73
C THR A 74 -15.98 -6.18 21.09
N VAL A 75 -17.17 -5.56 21.13
CA VAL A 75 -17.96 -5.40 22.35
C VAL A 75 -19.43 -5.83 22.14
N ARG A 76 -19.87 -5.91 20.89
CA ARG A 76 -21.24 -6.32 20.56
C ARG A 76 -21.33 -7.85 20.45
N PRO A 77 -22.50 -8.45 20.69
CA PRO A 77 -23.75 -7.81 21.10
C PRO A 77 -23.70 -7.33 22.56
N LEU A 78 -24.27 -6.15 22.81
CA LEU A 78 -24.37 -5.60 24.18
C LEU A 78 -25.50 -6.30 24.95
N PRO A 79 -25.44 -6.40 26.29
CA PRO A 79 -26.55 -6.91 27.09
C PRO A 79 -27.75 -5.94 27.10
N LYS A 80 -28.96 -6.46 27.38
CA LYS A 80 -30.20 -5.64 27.46
C LYS A 80 -30.04 -4.44 28.40
N THR A 81 -29.36 -4.66 29.52
CA THR A 81 -29.12 -3.69 30.59
C THR A 81 -28.32 -2.46 30.14
N ALA A 82 -27.69 -2.49 28.96
CA ALA A 82 -26.98 -1.36 28.36
C ALA A 82 -27.85 -0.52 27.40
N PHE A 83 -29.13 -0.88 27.20
CA PHE A 83 -30.05 -0.18 26.30
C PHE A 83 -31.20 0.48 27.04
N VAL A 84 -31.62 1.63 26.52
CA VAL A 84 -32.86 2.29 26.95
C VAL A 84 -33.98 1.82 26.03
N GLY A 85 -34.95 1.08 26.59
CA GLY A 85 -36.11 0.57 25.85
C GLY A 85 -35.80 -0.64 24.95
N GLU A 86 -36.43 -0.68 23.78
CA GLU A 86 -36.26 -1.78 22.83
C GLU A 86 -34.88 -1.75 22.16
N ARG A 87 -34.28 -2.94 21.99
CA ARG A 87 -33.04 -3.10 21.24
C ARG A 87 -33.30 -2.76 19.77
N LYS A 88 -32.51 -1.85 19.23
CA LYS A 88 -32.56 -1.50 17.80
C LYS A 88 -31.49 -2.26 17.05
N VAL A 89 -31.93 -3.13 16.14
CA VAL A 89 -31.05 -3.85 15.23
C VAL A 89 -30.42 -2.86 14.24
N PRO A 90 -29.08 -2.82 14.12
CA PRO A 90 -28.40 -1.98 13.13
C PRO A 90 -28.82 -2.35 11.70
N VAL A 91 -28.91 -1.35 10.83
CA VAL A 91 -29.19 -1.58 9.41
C VAL A 91 -27.88 -1.89 8.69
N PHE A 92 -27.82 -3.08 8.10
CA PHE A 92 -26.73 -3.49 7.21
C PHE A 92 -26.90 -2.84 5.83
N GLY A 93 -25.81 -2.29 5.29
CA GLY A 93 -25.82 -1.64 3.98
C GLY A 93 -24.47 -1.77 3.27
N HIS A 94 -24.51 -1.56 1.96
CA HIS A 94 -23.33 -1.61 1.10
C HIS A 94 -23.15 -0.29 0.34
N THR A 95 -21.90 0.04 0.06
CA THR A 95 -21.53 1.06 -0.92
C THR A 95 -21.51 0.47 -2.33
N ALA A 96 -21.41 1.32 -3.36
CA ALA A 96 -21.32 0.87 -4.76
C ALA A 96 -20.06 0.00 -5.00
N GLU A 97 -19.00 0.23 -4.23
CA GLU A 97 -17.74 -0.51 -4.25
C GLU A 97 -17.78 -1.78 -3.38
N LEU A 98 -18.96 -2.26 -2.98
CA LEU A 98 -19.16 -3.47 -2.16
C LEU A 98 -18.61 -3.40 -0.73
N MET A 99 -18.10 -2.26 -0.28
CA MET A 99 -17.73 -2.09 1.14
C MET A 99 -19.01 -2.05 2.00
N SER A 100 -19.07 -2.97 2.96
CA SER A 100 -20.17 -3.13 3.92
C SER A 100 -20.03 -2.19 5.13
N PHE A 101 -21.16 -1.71 5.63
CA PHE A 101 -21.21 -0.91 6.84
C PHE A 101 -22.51 -1.10 7.62
N LEU A 102 -22.42 -0.86 8.93
CA LEU A 102 -23.57 -0.84 9.81
C LEU A 102 -24.00 0.59 10.13
N ARG A 103 -25.29 0.87 9.92
CA ARG A 103 -25.92 2.12 10.34
C ARG A 103 -26.73 1.87 11.61
N ILE A 104 -26.17 2.33 12.73
CA ILE A 104 -26.77 2.18 14.07
C ILE A 104 -27.88 3.22 14.32
N LYS A 105 -27.74 4.45 13.80
CA LYS A 105 -28.72 5.54 13.98
C LYS A 105 -29.06 6.26 12.67
N LYS A 106 -30.24 6.90 12.63
CA LYS A 106 -30.67 7.85 11.58
C LYS A 106 -30.74 9.28 12.17
N PRO A 107 -30.31 10.33 11.44
CA PRO A 107 -29.55 10.28 10.19
C PRO A 107 -28.16 9.63 10.36
N GLN A 108 -27.54 9.21 9.26
CA GLN A 108 -26.20 8.60 9.31
C GLN A 108 -25.21 9.61 9.89
N PRO A 109 -24.35 9.22 10.86
CA PRO A 109 -23.37 10.15 11.42
C PRO A 109 -22.38 10.58 10.33
N GLU A 110 -22.10 11.88 10.27
CA GLU A 110 -21.21 12.49 9.26
C GLU A 110 -19.83 11.81 9.24
N ASN A 111 -19.27 11.50 10.41
CA ASN A 111 -17.99 10.80 10.51
C ASN A 111 -17.98 9.43 9.82
N LEU A 112 -19.08 8.69 9.85
CA LEU A 112 -19.20 7.41 9.15
C LEU A 112 -19.28 7.64 7.63
N SER A 113 -20.08 8.60 7.18
CA SER A 113 -20.19 8.96 5.77
C SER A 113 -18.84 9.42 5.19
N ARG A 114 -18.13 10.32 5.90
CA ARG A 114 -16.80 10.80 5.52
C ARG A 114 -15.77 9.68 5.47
N SER A 115 -15.79 8.77 6.45
CA SER A 115 -14.90 7.60 6.46
C SER A 115 -15.18 6.64 5.31
N LEU A 116 -16.46 6.36 4.99
CA LEU A 116 -16.80 5.59 3.78
C LEU A 116 -16.29 6.27 2.52
N GLY A 117 -16.53 7.57 2.37
CA GLY A 117 -16.10 8.36 1.22
C GLY A 117 -14.58 8.32 1.04
N ALA A 118 -13.83 8.47 2.12
CA ALA A 118 -12.36 8.38 2.07
C ALA A 118 -11.87 6.97 1.68
N LYS A 119 -12.52 5.91 2.19
CA LYS A 119 -12.15 4.52 1.86
C LYS A 119 -12.49 4.16 0.42
N THR A 120 -13.68 4.55 -0.06
CA THR A 120 -14.11 4.35 -1.45
C THR A 120 -13.22 5.13 -2.43
N ALA A 121 -12.85 6.37 -2.10
CA ALA A 121 -11.91 7.15 -2.91
C ALA A 121 -10.54 6.46 -3.03
N ARG A 122 -9.97 5.98 -1.92
CA ARG A 122 -8.69 5.23 -1.94
C ARG A 122 -8.77 3.96 -2.77
N PHE A 123 -9.89 3.24 -2.72
CA PHE A 123 -10.10 2.05 -3.53
C PHE A 123 -10.16 2.38 -5.02
N ARG A 124 -10.93 3.40 -5.41
CA ARG A 124 -11.00 3.90 -6.79
C ARG A 124 -9.64 4.36 -7.30
N GLU A 125 -8.87 5.07 -6.49
CA GLU A 125 -7.50 5.49 -6.80
C GLU A 125 -6.57 4.28 -7.02
N THR A 126 -6.70 3.24 -6.20
CA THR A 126 -5.95 1.99 -6.35
C THR A 126 -6.29 1.32 -7.68
N ILE A 127 -7.58 1.18 -8.02
CA ILE A 127 -8.03 0.63 -9.31
C ILE A 127 -7.49 1.45 -10.48
N HIS A 128 -7.61 2.78 -10.40
CA HIS A 128 -7.13 3.67 -11.45
C HIS A 128 -5.62 3.51 -11.66
N THR A 129 -4.86 3.41 -10.56
CA THR A 129 -3.41 3.21 -10.62
C THR A 129 -3.07 1.86 -11.25
N THR A 130 -3.74 0.78 -10.88
CA THR A 130 -3.56 -0.54 -11.51
C THR A 130 -3.82 -0.47 -13.02
N LYS A 131 -4.93 0.14 -13.42
CA LYS A 131 -5.29 0.30 -14.84
C LYS A 131 -4.26 1.14 -15.59
N ARG A 132 -3.77 2.22 -14.98
CA ARG A 132 -2.73 3.08 -15.56
C ARG A 132 -1.43 2.31 -15.80
N VAL A 133 -1.01 1.51 -14.83
CA VAL A 133 0.16 0.64 -14.97
C VAL A 133 -0.01 -0.33 -16.13
N ASP A 134 -1.18 -0.95 -16.23
CA ASP A 134 -1.49 -1.93 -17.28
C ASP A 134 -1.58 -1.32 -18.69
N THR A 135 -2.15 -0.13 -18.81
CA THR A 135 -2.44 0.50 -20.11
C THR A 135 -1.32 1.39 -20.63
N GLU A 136 -0.73 2.23 -19.77
CA GLU A 136 0.30 3.20 -20.16
C GLU A 136 1.69 2.60 -19.98
N LEU A 137 2.04 2.28 -18.73
CA LEU A 137 3.42 1.96 -18.34
C LEU A 137 3.90 0.66 -19.00
N PHE A 138 3.05 -0.37 -19.07
CA PHE A 138 3.45 -1.66 -19.62
C PHE A 138 3.87 -1.58 -21.10
N SER A 139 3.15 -0.79 -21.91
CA SER A 139 3.51 -0.56 -23.31
C SER A 139 4.79 0.27 -23.48
N ALA A 140 4.95 1.30 -22.64
CA ALA A 140 6.14 2.15 -22.67
C ALA A 140 7.38 1.36 -22.25
N ALA A 141 7.24 0.46 -21.28
CA ALA A 141 8.36 -0.22 -20.67
C ALA A 141 9.11 -1.15 -21.64
N ALA A 142 8.39 -1.83 -22.53
CA ALA A 142 9.03 -2.65 -23.57
C ALA A 142 9.82 -1.83 -24.60
N SER A 143 9.40 -0.57 -24.83
CA SER A 143 10.09 0.34 -25.76
C SER A 143 11.32 0.96 -25.10
N GLU A 144 11.24 1.28 -23.81
CA GLU A 144 12.37 1.76 -23.01
C GLU A 144 13.49 0.73 -22.93
N ASP A 145 13.16 -0.53 -22.59
CA ASP A 145 14.15 -1.61 -22.55
C ASP A 145 14.85 -1.83 -23.91
N LEU A 146 14.13 -1.61 -25.02
CA LEU A 146 14.71 -1.67 -26.35
C LEU A 146 15.66 -0.50 -26.59
N TRP A 147 15.27 0.70 -26.18
CA TRP A 147 16.10 1.90 -26.28
C TRP A 147 17.37 1.76 -25.43
N ASP A 148 17.26 1.29 -24.20
CA ASP A 148 18.40 0.97 -23.32
C ASP A 148 19.34 -0.03 -23.99
N GLY A 149 18.79 -1.07 -24.64
CA GLY A 149 19.57 -2.03 -25.42
C GLY A 149 20.35 -1.40 -26.59
N ILE A 150 19.73 -0.49 -27.33
CA ILE A 150 20.37 0.25 -28.43
C ILE A 150 21.46 1.17 -27.89
N MET A 151 21.17 1.93 -26.84
CA MET A 151 22.12 2.86 -26.23
C MET A 151 23.33 2.14 -25.66
N HIS A 152 23.11 1.02 -24.96
CA HIS A 152 24.20 0.20 -24.43
C HIS A 152 25.11 -0.32 -25.54
N ARG A 153 24.53 -0.75 -26.67
CA ARG A 153 25.30 -1.20 -27.84
C ARG A 153 26.12 -0.07 -28.47
N LEU A 154 25.56 1.14 -28.58
CA LEU A 154 26.25 2.31 -29.13
C LEU A 154 27.40 2.76 -28.22
N LEU A 155 27.19 2.78 -26.90
CA LEU A 155 28.23 3.11 -25.92
C LEU A 155 29.39 2.11 -25.99
N HIS A 156 29.07 0.81 -26.03
CA HIS A 156 30.07 -0.24 -26.17
C HIS A 156 30.84 -0.13 -27.50
N ALA A 157 30.18 0.24 -28.60
CA ALA A 157 30.85 0.46 -29.89
C ALA A 157 31.82 1.65 -29.85
N ASN A 158 31.51 2.67 -29.04
CA ASN A 158 32.36 3.85 -28.85
C ASN A 158 33.48 3.64 -27.81
N GLY A 159 33.60 2.45 -27.22
CA GLY A 159 34.60 2.13 -26.21
C GLY A 159 34.29 2.69 -24.82
N ASP A 160 33.08 3.21 -24.60
CA ASP A 160 32.63 3.68 -23.29
C ASP A 160 32.08 2.50 -22.48
N THR A 161 32.70 2.19 -21.35
CA THR A 161 32.27 1.15 -20.40
C THR A 161 31.46 1.72 -19.23
N VAL A 162 30.96 2.95 -19.34
CA VAL A 162 30.15 3.58 -18.29
C VAL A 162 28.82 2.83 -18.17
N GLY A 163 28.74 1.93 -17.19
CA GLY A 163 27.56 1.14 -16.87
C GLY A 163 27.56 -0.23 -17.53
N GLU A 164 28.48 -1.12 -17.11
CA GLU A 164 28.37 -2.55 -17.41
C GLU A 164 26.96 -3.06 -17.09
N ARG A 165 26.32 -3.68 -18.09
CA ARG A 165 24.98 -4.22 -17.97
C ARG A 165 24.97 -5.30 -16.90
N ARG A 166 24.10 -5.17 -15.90
CA ARG A 166 23.87 -6.24 -14.92
C ARG A 166 22.87 -7.21 -15.50
N ASP A 167 23.36 -8.36 -15.95
CA ASP A 167 22.48 -9.44 -16.41
C ASP A 167 21.47 -9.83 -15.31
N GLY A 168 20.19 -9.54 -15.55
CA GLY A 168 19.11 -9.93 -14.65
C GLY A 168 17.76 -9.29 -14.96
N PRO A 169 16.64 -9.89 -14.50
CA PRO A 169 15.31 -9.33 -14.67
C PRO A 169 15.15 -7.95 -14.04
N LEU A 170 15.85 -7.67 -12.93
CA LEU A 170 15.71 -6.43 -12.15
C LEU A 170 16.25 -5.17 -12.85
N GLU A 171 17.05 -5.32 -13.90
CA GLU A 171 17.52 -4.18 -14.70
C GLU A 171 16.49 -3.75 -15.76
N SER A 172 15.55 -4.63 -16.12
CA SER A 172 14.49 -4.33 -17.09
C SER A 172 13.40 -3.46 -16.47
N PHE A 173 13.14 -2.31 -17.10
CA PHE A 173 12.03 -1.45 -16.73
C PHE A 173 10.70 -2.16 -16.97
N TYR A 174 10.61 -3.02 -17.99
CA TYR A 174 9.45 -3.90 -18.19
C TYR A 174 9.21 -4.81 -16.98
N PHE A 175 10.23 -5.48 -16.46
CA PHE A 175 10.08 -6.34 -15.28
C PHE A 175 9.68 -5.54 -14.05
N SER A 176 10.27 -4.36 -13.84
CA SER A 176 9.88 -3.46 -12.75
C SER A 176 8.40 -3.04 -12.84
N THR A 177 7.89 -2.86 -14.06
CA THR A 177 6.48 -2.54 -14.33
C THR A 177 5.58 -3.74 -14.05
N THR A 178 6.02 -4.95 -14.42
CA THR A 178 5.32 -6.22 -14.10
C THR A 178 5.21 -6.42 -12.59
N LEU A 179 6.30 -6.19 -11.84
CA LEU A 179 6.28 -6.22 -10.38
C LEU A 179 5.34 -5.15 -9.80
N THR A 180 5.39 -3.93 -10.35
CA THR A 180 4.50 -2.84 -9.93
C THR A 180 3.03 -3.22 -10.13
N LYS A 181 2.68 -3.80 -11.28
CA LYS A 181 1.33 -4.29 -11.55
C LYS A 181 0.92 -5.36 -10.54
N ALA A 182 1.76 -6.38 -10.35
CA ALA A 182 1.50 -7.47 -9.42
C ALA A 182 1.31 -6.98 -7.97
N TRP A 183 2.06 -5.95 -7.57
CA TRP A 183 1.91 -5.32 -6.26
C TRP A 183 0.53 -4.68 -6.09
N TRP A 184 0.09 -3.90 -7.08
CA TRP A 184 -1.22 -3.25 -7.03
C TRP A 184 -2.38 -4.25 -7.10
N GLU A 185 -2.26 -5.31 -7.90
CA GLU A 185 -3.20 -6.42 -7.91
C GLU A 185 -3.30 -7.12 -6.55
N MET A 186 -2.15 -7.44 -5.94
CA MET A 186 -2.13 -8.03 -4.60
C MET A 186 -2.74 -7.07 -3.56
N LYS A 187 -2.48 -5.77 -3.66
CA LYS A 187 -3.07 -4.77 -2.78
C LYS A 187 -4.59 -4.70 -2.93
N LEU A 188 -5.12 -4.76 -4.15
CA LEU A 188 -6.56 -4.84 -4.41
C LEU A 188 -7.16 -6.12 -3.84
N LEU A 189 -6.52 -7.27 -4.04
CA LEU A 189 -6.95 -8.54 -3.46
C LEU A 189 -7.04 -8.46 -1.93
N ARG A 190 -6.02 -7.91 -1.26
CA ARG A 190 -6.02 -7.74 0.20
C ARG A 190 -7.15 -6.82 0.68
N ILE A 191 -7.45 -5.74 -0.06
CA ILE A 191 -8.58 -4.86 0.27
C ILE A 191 -9.90 -5.64 0.15
N ASN A 192 -10.07 -6.41 -0.93
CA ASN A 192 -11.27 -7.22 -1.15
C ASN A 192 -11.45 -8.30 -0.08
N GLU A 193 -10.38 -9.05 0.23
CA GLU A 193 -10.38 -10.05 1.32
C GLU A 193 -10.80 -9.40 2.65
N ASP A 194 -10.24 -8.22 2.98
CA ASP A 194 -10.57 -7.49 4.20
C ASP A 194 -12.04 -7.05 4.23
N TRP A 195 -12.55 -6.55 3.11
CA TRP A 195 -13.95 -6.10 3.00
C TRP A 195 -14.94 -7.25 3.09
N MET A 196 -14.64 -8.38 2.45
CA MET A 196 -15.46 -9.60 2.52
C MET A 196 -15.51 -10.13 3.95
N ALA A 197 -14.35 -10.24 4.62
CA ALA A 197 -14.29 -10.72 6.00
C ALA A 197 -15.04 -9.79 6.98
N ARG A 198 -14.94 -8.47 6.80
CA ARG A 198 -15.73 -7.50 7.58
C ARG A 198 -17.22 -7.63 7.29
N SER A 199 -17.60 -7.85 6.03
CA SER A 199 -18.99 -8.04 5.63
C SER A 199 -19.62 -9.26 6.30
N GLU A 200 -18.89 -10.38 6.30
CA GLU A 200 -19.32 -11.61 6.96
C GLU A 200 -19.50 -11.40 8.47
N ALA A 201 -18.52 -10.78 9.13
CA ALA A 201 -18.60 -10.49 10.57
C ALA A 201 -19.76 -9.53 10.91
N GLN A 202 -20.02 -8.52 10.07
CA GLN A 202 -21.15 -7.62 10.25
C GLN A 202 -22.50 -8.33 10.06
N SER A 203 -22.63 -9.23 9.09
CA SER A 203 -23.85 -10.02 8.88
C SER A 203 -24.16 -10.88 10.10
N LYS A 204 -23.16 -11.64 10.58
CA LYS A 204 -23.29 -12.47 11.79
C LYS A 204 -23.70 -11.64 13.01
N LEU A 205 -23.10 -10.46 13.19
CA LEU A 205 -23.48 -9.54 14.27
C LEU A 205 -24.94 -9.09 14.15
N VAL A 206 -25.40 -8.73 12.95
CA VAL A 206 -26.78 -8.30 12.74
C VAL A 206 -27.77 -9.44 12.99
N GLU A 207 -27.43 -10.66 12.59
CA GLU A 207 -28.21 -11.86 12.88
C GLU A 207 -28.32 -12.11 14.38
N GLN A 208 -27.22 -12.06 15.12
CA GLN A 208 -27.22 -12.17 16.58
C GLN A 208 -28.06 -11.08 17.26
N GLU A 209 -27.96 -9.83 16.81
CA GLU A 209 -28.77 -8.73 17.35
C GLU A 209 -30.27 -8.96 17.05
N ARG A 210 -30.63 -9.59 15.92
CA ARG A 210 -32.02 -9.96 15.59
C ARG A 210 -32.55 -11.07 16.50
N THR A 211 -31.77 -12.13 16.75
CA THR A 211 -32.19 -13.22 17.64
C THR A 211 -32.39 -12.71 19.06
N LEU A 212 -31.43 -11.92 19.58
CA LEU A 212 -31.56 -11.29 20.90
C LEU A 212 -32.78 -10.36 20.99
N THR A 213 -33.09 -9.62 19.92
CA THR A 213 -34.29 -8.77 19.91
C THR A 213 -35.57 -9.62 19.98
N GLN A 214 -35.62 -10.78 19.35
CA GLN A 214 -36.77 -11.69 19.41
C GLN A 214 -36.90 -12.33 20.80
N GLU A 215 -35.80 -12.80 21.38
CA GLU A 215 -35.74 -13.36 22.73
C GLU A 215 -36.20 -12.32 23.77
N GLU A 216 -35.67 -11.09 23.72
CA GLU A 216 -36.06 -10.02 24.64
C GLU A 216 -37.56 -9.67 24.54
N LYS A 217 -38.14 -9.75 23.34
CA LYS A 217 -39.59 -9.55 23.12
C LYS A 217 -40.41 -10.68 23.73
N GLN A 218 -39.93 -11.93 23.65
CA GLN A 218 -40.60 -13.09 24.24
C GLN A 218 -40.49 -13.08 25.77
N SER A 219 -39.35 -12.68 26.32
CA SER A 219 -39.12 -12.63 27.77
C SER A 219 -39.83 -11.47 28.47
N GLY A 220 -40.36 -10.50 27.74
CA GLY A 220 -41.09 -9.35 28.32
C GLY A 220 -40.24 -8.45 29.22
N VAL A 221 -38.91 -8.45 29.03
CA VAL A 221 -37.99 -7.66 29.86
C VAL A 221 -38.30 -6.17 29.72
N GLY A 222 -38.70 -5.55 30.83
CA GLY A 222 -39.13 -4.15 30.87
C GLY A 222 -38.02 -3.15 30.50
N PRO A 223 -38.39 -1.89 30.23
CA PRO A 223 -37.42 -0.84 29.91
C PRO A 223 -36.43 -0.61 31.07
N THR A 224 -35.14 -0.60 30.77
CA THR A 224 -34.11 -0.21 31.74
C THR A 224 -34.05 1.31 31.88
N ASP A 225 -33.86 1.79 33.11
CA ASP A 225 -33.69 3.21 33.41
C ASP A 225 -32.51 3.81 32.63
N PRO A 226 -32.64 5.05 32.11
CA PRO A 226 -31.64 5.65 31.23
C PRO A 226 -30.32 5.96 31.93
N LYS A 227 -30.32 6.16 33.25
CA LYS A 227 -29.09 6.37 34.04
C LYS A 227 -28.33 5.05 34.20
N VAL A 228 -29.02 4.00 34.62
CA VAL A 228 -28.48 2.65 34.81
C VAL A 228 -27.92 2.11 33.49
N ALA A 229 -28.64 2.28 32.37
CA ALA A 229 -28.18 1.83 31.07
C ALA A 229 -26.88 2.51 30.62
N LYS A 230 -26.72 3.81 30.91
CA LYS A 230 -25.49 4.55 30.62
C LYS A 230 -24.35 4.06 31.50
N GLU A 231 -24.57 3.88 32.80
CA GLU A 231 -23.56 3.39 33.75
C GLU A 231 -23.06 1.99 33.36
N ASN A 232 -23.97 1.06 33.06
CA ASN A 232 -23.62 -0.28 32.58
C ASN A 232 -22.81 -0.23 31.30
N LEU A 233 -23.21 0.61 30.33
CA LEU A 233 -22.44 0.80 29.09
C LEU A 233 -21.04 1.36 29.39
N HIS A 234 -20.93 2.34 30.29
CA HIS A 234 -19.64 2.91 30.69
C HIS A 234 -18.74 1.89 31.37
N GLN A 235 -19.29 1.00 32.21
CA GLN A 235 -18.57 -0.10 32.84
C GLN A 235 -18.02 -1.09 31.81
N ILE A 236 -18.87 -1.57 30.90
CA ILE A 236 -18.47 -2.49 29.80
C ILE A 236 -17.34 -1.88 28.97
N LEU A 237 -17.47 -0.59 28.60
CA LEU A 237 -16.44 0.10 27.83
C LEU A 237 -15.15 0.32 28.63
N ALA A 238 -15.23 0.55 29.94
CA ALA A 238 -14.07 0.70 30.80
C ALA A 238 -13.31 -0.62 30.96
N GLU A 239 -14.02 -1.74 31.13
CA GLU A 239 -13.42 -3.07 31.19
C GLU A 239 -12.70 -3.42 29.88
N TYR A 240 -13.33 -3.16 28.74
CA TYR A 240 -12.69 -3.38 27.44
C TYR A 240 -11.40 -2.56 27.31
N ARG A 241 -11.41 -1.30 27.74
CA ARG A 241 -10.21 -0.44 27.70
C ARG A 241 -9.09 -0.97 28.59
N ARG A 242 -9.42 -1.47 29.79
CA ARG A 242 -8.44 -2.09 30.69
C ARG A 242 -7.79 -3.30 30.03
N LYS A 243 -8.60 -4.20 29.47
CA LYS A 243 -8.11 -5.36 28.72
C LYS A 243 -7.24 -4.98 27.52
N GLN A 244 -7.59 -3.92 26.79
CA GLN A 244 -6.75 -3.41 25.71
C GLN A 244 -5.41 -2.89 26.23
N THR A 245 -5.39 -2.11 27.31
CA THR A 245 -4.14 -1.61 27.88
C THR A 245 -3.25 -2.71 28.45
N GLU A 246 -3.85 -3.78 28.99
CA GLU A 246 -3.13 -4.98 29.43
C GLU A 246 -2.51 -5.70 28.23
N LEU A 247 -3.29 -5.93 27.17
CA LEU A 247 -2.81 -6.56 25.94
C LEU A 247 -1.72 -5.73 25.22
N GLU A 248 -1.86 -4.40 25.20
CA GLU A 248 -0.84 -3.50 24.66
C GLU A 248 0.47 -3.62 25.45
N ARG A 249 0.41 -3.66 26.79
CA ARG A 249 1.58 -3.88 27.65
C ARG A 249 2.23 -5.24 27.41
N GLU A 250 1.43 -6.31 27.34
CA GLU A 250 1.93 -7.65 27.02
C GLU A 250 2.62 -7.67 25.65
N THR A 251 2.09 -6.94 24.66
CA THR A 251 2.68 -6.88 23.33
C THR A 251 4.00 -6.08 23.32
N GLU A 252 4.06 -4.99 24.10
CA GLU A 252 5.28 -4.20 24.31
C GLU A 252 6.36 -5.00 25.02
N GLU A 253 6.01 -5.75 26.07
CA GLU A 253 6.91 -6.63 26.81
C GLU A 253 7.44 -7.78 25.94
N ASN A 254 6.59 -8.34 25.07
CA ASN A 254 6.96 -9.39 24.12
C ASN A 254 7.72 -8.87 22.88
N GLY A 255 8.00 -7.56 22.78
CA GLY A 255 8.80 -6.96 21.71
C GLY A 255 8.26 -7.17 20.29
N THR A 256 6.97 -7.48 20.13
CA THR A 256 6.39 -7.82 18.83
C THR A 256 6.06 -6.55 18.07
N ASN A 257 6.97 -6.11 17.21
CA ASN A 257 6.71 -4.95 16.33
C ASN A 257 5.54 -5.27 15.37
N PRO A 258 4.42 -4.52 15.45
CA PRO A 258 3.22 -4.82 14.65
C PRO A 258 3.35 -4.35 13.20
N PHE A 259 4.34 -3.52 12.88
CA PHE A 259 4.58 -3.04 11.53
C PHE A 259 5.45 -4.03 10.76
N GLN A 260 4.79 -4.92 10.02
CA GLN A 260 5.44 -5.73 9.01
C GLN A 260 5.40 -4.96 7.69
N ASP A 261 6.56 -4.58 7.17
CA ASP A 261 6.66 -3.97 5.86
C ASP A 261 5.99 -4.90 4.83
N PRO A 262 5.01 -4.41 4.06
CA PRO A 262 4.25 -5.26 3.16
C PRO A 262 5.10 -5.87 2.03
N PHE A 263 6.27 -5.29 1.71
CA PHE A 263 7.26 -5.86 0.78
C PHE A 263 8.06 -7.03 1.39
N TRP A 264 8.06 -7.19 2.70
CA TRP A 264 8.67 -8.33 3.39
C TRP A 264 7.62 -9.39 3.77
N SER A 265 6.40 -9.26 3.26
CA SER A 265 5.38 -10.26 3.52
C SER A 265 5.70 -11.58 2.78
N PRO A 266 5.59 -12.76 3.43
CA PRO A 266 5.89 -14.04 2.77
C PRO A 266 5.06 -14.29 1.51
N ARG A 267 3.82 -13.75 1.46
CA ARG A 267 2.97 -13.81 0.27
C ARG A 267 3.54 -13.01 -0.90
N TRP A 268 4.09 -11.83 -0.62
CA TRP A 268 4.72 -11.00 -1.65
C TRP A 268 6.00 -11.63 -2.18
N LEU A 269 6.89 -12.07 -1.28
CA LEU A 269 8.16 -12.69 -1.67
C LEU A 269 7.94 -13.92 -2.57
N LYS A 270 7.02 -14.82 -2.21
CA LYS A 270 6.63 -15.96 -3.06
C LYS A 270 6.07 -15.54 -4.41
N LYS A 271 5.34 -14.41 -4.47
CA LYS A 271 4.80 -13.89 -5.73
C LYS A 271 5.90 -13.32 -6.61
N VAL A 272 6.86 -12.59 -6.03
CA VAL A 272 8.04 -12.06 -6.74
C VAL A 272 8.90 -13.19 -7.27
N GLU A 273 9.25 -14.16 -6.44
CA GLU A 273 10.04 -15.34 -6.84
C GLU A 273 9.39 -16.08 -8.02
N LYS A 274 8.07 -16.29 -7.95
CA LYS A 274 7.33 -16.91 -9.05
C LYS A 274 7.39 -16.08 -10.35
N LEU A 275 7.21 -14.76 -10.25
CA LEU A 275 7.28 -13.87 -11.41
C LEU A 275 8.69 -13.79 -11.99
N GLU A 276 9.72 -13.84 -11.15
CA GLU A 276 11.11 -13.85 -11.57
C GLU A 276 11.45 -15.13 -12.34
N ILE A 277 11.02 -16.30 -11.84
CA ILE A 277 11.16 -17.58 -12.55
C ILE A 277 10.43 -17.53 -13.90
N GLU A 278 9.18 -17.08 -13.93
CA GLU A 278 8.38 -16.95 -15.16
C GLU A 278 9.06 -16.02 -16.17
N GLU A 279 9.64 -14.91 -15.71
CA GLU A 279 10.32 -13.95 -16.58
C GLU A 279 11.69 -14.46 -17.03
N LEU A 280 12.44 -15.21 -16.21
CA LEU A 280 13.68 -15.87 -16.66
C LEU A 280 13.40 -16.91 -17.77
N GLU A 281 12.33 -17.70 -17.64
CA GLU A 281 11.89 -18.64 -18.68
C GLU A 281 11.47 -17.93 -19.98
N GLN A 282 10.80 -16.78 -19.86
CA GLN A 282 10.34 -15.98 -21.01
C GLN A 282 11.45 -15.12 -21.61
N ASN A 283 12.42 -14.67 -20.81
CA ASN A 283 13.51 -13.78 -21.22
C ASN A 283 14.42 -14.44 -22.24
N GLY A 284 14.69 -15.75 -22.16
CA GLY A 284 15.42 -16.45 -23.23
C GLY A 284 14.75 -16.30 -24.61
N LYS A 285 13.41 -16.31 -24.65
CA LYS A 285 12.63 -16.13 -25.89
C LYS A 285 12.52 -14.66 -26.30
N ARG A 286 12.40 -13.74 -25.32
CA ARG A 286 12.29 -12.29 -25.56
C ARG A 286 13.60 -11.64 -25.96
N GLN A 287 14.70 -11.96 -25.29
CA GLN A 287 16.03 -11.51 -25.66
C GLN A 287 16.38 -11.97 -27.08
N GLY A 288 16.03 -13.20 -27.47
CA GLY A 288 16.18 -13.65 -28.86
C GLY A 288 15.42 -12.77 -29.86
N ARG A 289 14.19 -12.35 -29.54
CA ARG A 289 13.39 -11.44 -30.39
C ARG A 289 13.90 -10.00 -30.38
N GLN A 290 14.33 -9.48 -29.24
CA GLN A 290 14.90 -8.14 -29.11
C GLN A 290 16.24 -8.06 -29.84
N ASN A 291 17.12 -9.05 -29.65
CA ASN A 291 18.38 -9.15 -30.38
C ASN A 291 18.15 -9.22 -31.89
N LYS A 292 17.12 -9.95 -32.34
CA LYS A 292 16.71 -9.94 -33.76
C LYS A 292 16.31 -8.55 -34.24
N LYS A 293 15.43 -7.85 -33.51
CA LYS A 293 15.02 -6.47 -33.85
C LYS A 293 16.17 -5.48 -33.84
N ILE A 294 17.09 -5.61 -32.90
CA ILE A 294 18.30 -4.78 -32.80
C ILE A 294 19.20 -5.07 -34.00
N ARG A 295 19.43 -6.33 -34.37
CA ARG A 295 20.17 -6.72 -35.58
C ARG A 295 19.53 -6.16 -36.84
N GLU A 296 18.21 -6.31 -36.99
CA GLU A 296 17.43 -5.73 -38.10
C GLU A 296 17.59 -4.20 -38.16
N PHE A 297 17.54 -3.50 -37.02
CA PHE A 297 17.74 -2.05 -36.94
C PHE A 297 19.12 -1.61 -37.43
N PHE A 298 20.17 -2.37 -37.10
CA PHE A 298 21.54 -2.11 -37.55
C PHE A 298 21.85 -2.71 -38.95
N GLY A 299 20.87 -3.31 -39.64
CA GLY A 299 21.06 -3.91 -40.97
C GLY A 299 21.94 -5.16 -40.96
N GLU A 300 22.03 -5.86 -39.84
CA GLU A 300 22.81 -7.09 -39.70
C GLU A 300 22.00 -8.29 -40.17
N ASP A 301 22.06 -8.59 -41.47
CA ASP A 301 21.46 -9.81 -42.02
C ASP A 301 22.12 -11.06 -41.44
N GLU A 302 21.31 -12.05 -40.99
CA GLU A 302 21.80 -13.38 -40.57
C GLU A 302 22.63 -14.08 -41.67
N HIS A 303 22.44 -13.69 -42.94
CA HIS A 303 23.22 -14.18 -44.08
C HIS A 303 24.65 -13.62 -44.16
N ALA A 304 24.95 -12.49 -43.52
CA ALA A 304 26.29 -11.91 -43.51
C ALA A 304 27.26 -12.70 -42.61
N GLU A 305 26.78 -13.26 -41.49
CA GLU A 305 27.59 -14.13 -40.62
C GLU A 305 27.87 -15.50 -41.27
N SER A 306 26.89 -16.09 -41.96
CA SER A 306 27.10 -17.34 -42.71
C SER A 306 28.08 -17.17 -43.88
N ARG A 307 28.10 -16.00 -44.54
CA ARG A 307 29.11 -15.68 -45.56
C ARG A 307 30.51 -15.45 -44.96
N ARG A 308 30.61 -14.88 -43.75
CA ARG A 308 31.89 -14.69 -43.05
C ARG A 308 32.49 -16.00 -42.52
N ARG A 309 31.67 -16.93 -42.01
CA ARG A 309 32.15 -18.27 -41.58
C ARG A 309 32.68 -19.10 -42.75
N ASN A 310 31.97 -19.10 -43.88
CA ASN A 310 32.42 -19.79 -45.10
C ASN A 310 33.69 -19.20 -45.74
N PHE A 311 34.07 -17.96 -45.38
CA PHE A 311 35.30 -17.35 -45.86
C PHE A 311 36.54 -17.78 -45.03
N HIS A 312 36.35 -18.19 -43.77
CA HIS A 312 37.41 -18.68 -42.89
C HIS A 312 37.64 -20.19 -42.95
N GLU A 313 36.69 -20.98 -43.46
CA GLU A 313 36.89 -22.43 -43.69
C GLU A 313 37.57 -22.75 -45.04
N LYS A 314 37.89 -21.74 -45.85
CA LYS A 314 38.50 -21.92 -47.18
C LYS A 314 39.95 -21.43 -47.29
N TRP A 315 40.63 -21.22 -46.17
CA TRP A 315 42.06 -20.92 -46.14
C TRP A 315 42.82 -21.87 -45.23
#